data_AF-A0A9D8PRC7-F1
#
_entry.id   AF-A0A9D8PRC7-F1
#
_cell.length_a   1.000
_cell.length_b   1.000
_cell.length_c   1.000
_cell.angle_alpha   90.00
_cell.angle_beta   90.00
_cell.angle_gamma   90.00
#
_symmetry.space_group_name_H-M   'P 1'
#
loop_
_entity.id
_entity.type
_entity.pdbx_description
1 polymer ?
#
loop_
_entity_poly.entity_id
_entity_poly.type
_entity_poly.pdbx_seq_one_letter_code
_entity_poly.pdbx_strand_id
1 'polypeptide(L)'
;MLDIMRKSASSWWLKALLLAVALSFIIGFGILTSFRNEDQSRFAARVGKTIITHAEFQTAFENQLKAIKEKYGEDLEEEDIKKLGIRKSILDDQIDKILEIEEAKKLNIPVTDEEVRDAIKSIPYFLKDGEFDYDTYKEVLKYNKLTEAGFEAIIRNDIMIQKFSGLIKNSAKASEEDVIVIAKTFQGITPEEYNELSPDEKELLKANALMVKRIEEYNNFIKELRSKADIEYNKDYLD
;
A
#
# COMPACT_ATOMS: atom_id res chain seq x y z
N MET A 1 -29.61 9.34 -3.76
CA MET A 1 -28.33 8.93 -3.13
C MET A 1 -27.66 7.79 -3.89
N LEU A 2 -27.71 7.79 -5.24
CA LEU A 2 -27.00 6.84 -6.11
C LEU A 2 -26.27 7.56 -7.26
N ASP A 3 -25.97 8.85 -7.09
CA ASP A 3 -25.27 9.68 -8.10
C ASP A 3 -23.87 10.12 -7.65
N ILE A 4 -23.46 9.79 -6.43
CA ILE A 4 -22.14 10.15 -5.89
C ILE A 4 -21.08 9.09 -6.23
N MET A 5 -21.48 7.88 -6.63
CA MET A 5 -20.57 6.78 -6.99
C MET A 5 -20.17 6.72 -8.47
N ARG A 6 -20.66 7.61 -9.34
CA ARG A 6 -20.32 7.59 -10.78
C ARG A 6 -19.35 8.66 -11.24
N LYS A 7 -18.82 9.50 -10.34
CA LYS A 7 -17.96 10.62 -10.73
C LYS A 7 -16.71 10.75 -9.85
N SER A 8 -15.83 9.75 -9.94
CA SER A 8 -14.45 9.91 -9.48
C SER A 8 -13.48 9.08 -10.33
N ALA A 9 -13.44 9.45 -11.61
CA ALA A 9 -12.45 9.00 -12.57
C ALA A 9 -11.71 10.22 -13.15
N SER A 10 -11.08 11.02 -12.29
CA SER A 10 -10.03 11.97 -12.69
C SER A 10 -8.84 11.88 -11.73
N SER A 11 -8.02 10.87 -12.04
CA SER A 11 -6.68 10.42 -11.65
C SER A 11 -5.61 11.38 -11.06
N TRP A 12 -5.93 12.55 -10.51
CA TRP A 12 -4.93 13.44 -9.90
C TRP A 12 -5.01 13.46 -8.36
N TRP A 13 -6.22 13.52 -7.80
CA TRP A 13 -6.42 13.56 -6.35
C TRP A 13 -6.19 12.19 -5.68
N LEU A 14 -6.42 11.08 -6.40
CA LEU A 14 -6.08 9.74 -5.92
C LEU A 14 -4.57 9.53 -5.83
N LYS A 15 -3.79 10.17 -6.73
CA LYS A 15 -2.32 10.19 -6.68
C LYS A 15 -1.80 11.10 -5.57
N ALA A 16 -2.43 12.25 -5.34
CA ALA A 16 -2.12 13.11 -4.20
C ALA A 16 -2.42 12.42 -2.86
N LEU A 17 -3.52 11.67 -2.77
CA LEU A 17 -3.87 10.86 -1.60
C LEU A 17 -2.88 9.69 -1.41
N LEU A 18 -2.54 8.96 -2.48
CA LEU A 18 -1.52 7.90 -2.43
C LEU A 18 -0.14 8.44 -2.05
N LEU A 19 0.19 9.65 -2.48
CA LEU A 19 1.44 10.33 -2.14
C LEU A 19 1.42 10.87 -0.71
N ALA A 20 0.29 11.36 -0.21
CA ALA A 20 0.11 11.75 1.19
C ALA A 20 0.17 10.54 2.12
N VAL A 21 -0.38 9.39 1.71
CA VAL A 21 -0.24 8.10 2.39
C VAL A 21 1.19 7.58 2.28
N ALA A 22 1.86 7.70 1.13
CA ALA A 22 3.28 7.34 1.02
C ALA A 22 4.17 8.22 1.91
N LEU A 23 3.88 9.53 1.98
CA LEU A 23 4.57 10.47 2.88
C LEU A 23 4.29 10.19 4.36
N SER A 24 3.11 9.69 4.74
CA SER A 24 2.86 9.23 6.10
C SER A 24 3.64 7.95 6.44
N PHE A 25 3.83 7.06 5.47
CA PHE A 25 4.68 5.87 5.60
C PHE A 25 6.16 6.24 5.76
N ILE A 26 6.64 7.28 5.09
CA ILE A 26 8.01 7.80 5.21
C ILE A 26 8.33 8.26 6.64
N ILE A 27 7.35 8.80 7.37
CA ILE A 27 7.51 9.26 8.76
C ILE A 27 7.47 8.08 9.76
N GLY A 28 6.77 6.98 9.43
CA GLY A 28 6.69 5.78 10.27
C GLY A 28 7.78 4.73 10.03
N PHE A 29 8.41 4.71 8.84
CA PHE A 29 9.42 3.72 8.44
C PHE A 29 10.82 4.30 8.17
N GLY A 30 11.04 5.60 8.38
CA GLY A 30 12.32 6.29 8.16
C GLY A 30 13.48 5.87 9.05
N ILE A 31 13.31 4.83 9.86
CA ILE A 31 14.38 4.20 10.64
C ILE A 31 14.43 2.74 10.21
N LEU A 32 15.18 2.49 9.12
CA LEU A 32 15.83 1.19 8.98
C LEU A 32 16.56 0.91 10.29
N THR A 33 16.12 -0.13 11.01
CA THR A 33 17.00 -1.07 11.69
C THR A 33 18.20 -0.41 12.37
N SER A 34 17.95 0.52 13.29
CA SER A 34 18.90 0.69 14.37
C SER A 34 18.68 -0.51 15.27
N PHE A 35 19.69 -1.37 15.35
CA PHE A 35 19.92 -2.25 16.48
C PHE A 35 19.98 -1.39 17.76
N ARG A 36 18.85 -0.86 18.21
CA ARG A 36 18.69 -0.15 19.47
C ARG A 36 18.17 -1.17 20.45
N ASN A 37 19.02 -1.46 21.44
CA ASN A 37 18.67 -2.10 22.70
C ASN A 37 17.67 -1.22 23.49
N GLU A 38 16.56 -0.83 22.86
CA GLU A 38 15.50 -0.06 23.47
C GLU A 38 14.36 -1.04 23.70
N ASP A 39 14.33 -1.54 24.94
CA ASP A 39 13.20 -2.17 25.61
C ASP A 39 12.32 -3.05 24.70
N GLN A 40 12.75 -4.31 24.48
CA GLN A 40 11.96 -5.34 23.78
C GLN A 40 10.57 -5.58 24.38
N SER A 41 10.21 -4.90 25.47
CA SER A 41 8.89 -4.91 26.10
C SER A 41 7.86 -3.99 25.42
N ARG A 42 8.25 -3.03 24.57
CA ARG A 42 7.35 -2.02 23.97
C ARG A 42 7.22 -2.11 22.44
N PHE A 43 6.81 -3.28 21.95
CA PHE A 43 6.53 -3.53 20.53
C PHE A 43 5.02 -3.64 20.27
N ALA A 44 4.57 -3.22 19.08
CA ALA A 44 3.22 -3.46 18.57
C ALA A 44 3.12 -4.83 17.87
N ALA A 45 4.13 -5.18 17.08
CA ALA A 45 4.28 -6.51 16.50
C ALA A 45 5.75 -6.89 16.27
N ARG A 46 6.02 -8.19 16.17
CA ARG A 46 7.30 -8.76 15.74
C ARG A 46 7.05 -9.66 14.54
N VAL A 47 7.90 -9.51 13.52
CA VAL A 47 7.87 -10.29 12.29
C VAL A 47 9.26 -10.90 12.12
N GLY A 48 9.44 -12.13 12.60
CA GLY A 48 10.74 -12.79 12.70
C GLY A 48 11.76 -11.96 13.49
N LYS A 49 12.72 -11.36 12.78
CA LYS A 49 13.77 -10.50 13.37
C LYS A 49 13.43 -9.01 13.35
N THR A 50 12.39 -8.63 12.61
CA THR A 50 11.96 -7.25 12.45
C THR A 50 10.94 -6.92 13.54
N ILE A 51 11.12 -5.80 14.24
CA ILE A 51 10.21 -5.34 15.30
C ILE A 51 9.54 -4.07 14.83
N ILE A 52 8.22 -4.01 14.95
CA ILE A 52 7.44 -2.77 14.85
C ILE A 52 7.26 -2.27 16.29
N THR A 53 7.93 -1.16 16.61
CA THR A 53 7.80 -0.55 17.95
C THR A 53 6.41 0.06 18.13
N HIS A 54 5.98 0.19 19.38
CA HIS A 54 4.71 0.88 19.66
C HIS A 54 4.72 2.33 19.13
N ALA A 55 5.85 3.04 19.23
CA ALA A 55 5.96 4.41 18.78
C ALA A 55 5.81 4.56 17.25
N GLU A 56 6.39 3.65 16.47
CA GLU A 56 6.24 3.61 15.01
C GLU A 56 4.79 3.32 14.61
N PHE A 57 4.17 2.32 15.25
CA PHE A 57 2.77 1.99 15.02
C PHE A 57 1.84 3.16 15.36
N GLN A 58 2.02 3.79 16.54
CA GLN A 58 1.20 4.91 16.97
C GLN A 58 1.32 6.10 16.02
N THR A 59 2.54 6.42 15.57
CA THR A 59 2.76 7.51 14.59
C THR A 59 2.06 7.21 13.26
N ALA A 60 2.15 5.98 12.77
CA ALA A 60 1.46 5.56 11.55
C ALA A 60 -0.06 5.62 11.72
N PHE A 61 -0.57 5.17 12.86
CA PHE A 61 -1.98 5.24 13.20
C PHE A 61 -2.52 6.67 13.21
N GLU A 62 -1.85 7.59 13.90
CA GLU A 62 -2.25 9.00 13.97
C GLU A 62 -2.26 9.67 12.60
N ASN A 63 -1.23 9.42 11.79
CA ASN A 63 -1.15 9.98 10.44
C ASN A 63 -2.28 9.45 9.54
N GLN A 64 -2.56 8.14 9.60
CA GLN A 64 -3.62 7.54 8.80
C GLN A 64 -4.99 8.01 9.28
N LEU A 65 -5.20 8.11 10.58
CA LEU A 65 -6.45 8.62 11.16
C LEU A 65 -6.70 10.06 10.75
N LYS A 66 -5.67 10.92 10.78
CA LYS A 66 -5.75 12.30 10.29
C LYS A 66 -6.20 12.35 8.83
N ALA A 67 -5.59 11.54 7.96
CA ALA A 67 -5.97 11.47 6.55
C ALA A 67 -7.41 10.97 6.33
N ILE A 68 -7.87 10.00 7.14
CA ILE A 68 -9.25 9.53 7.09
C ILE A 68 -10.22 10.65 7.53
N LYS A 69 -9.93 11.35 8.64
CA LYS A 69 -10.76 12.46 9.14
C LYS A 69 -10.85 13.61 8.14
N GLU A 70 -9.74 13.97 7.49
CA GLU A 70 -9.73 15.00 6.44
C GLU A 70 -10.64 14.64 5.25
N LYS A 71 -10.84 13.34 4.96
CA LYS A 71 -11.65 12.86 3.84
C LYS A 71 -13.13 12.62 4.19
N TYR A 72 -13.40 12.09 5.38
CA TYR A 72 -14.73 11.61 5.77
C TYR A 72 -15.43 12.51 6.80
N GLY A 73 -14.75 13.52 7.35
CA GLY A 73 -15.27 14.42 8.39
C GLY A 73 -14.80 14.07 9.80
N GLU A 74 -15.06 14.95 10.76
CA GLU A 74 -14.63 14.81 12.17
C GLU A 74 -15.42 13.76 12.98
N ASP A 75 -16.46 13.15 12.39
CA ASP A 75 -17.41 12.26 13.08
C ASP A 75 -16.86 10.85 13.37
N LEU A 76 -15.57 10.58 13.13
CA LEU A 76 -14.94 9.31 13.50
C LEU A 76 -14.60 9.30 14.99
N GLU A 77 -15.51 8.73 15.78
CA GLU A 77 -15.34 8.49 17.19
C GLU A 77 -14.44 7.26 17.46
N GLU A 78 -13.87 7.20 18.65
CA GLU A 78 -13.00 6.10 19.09
C GLU A 78 -13.71 4.73 19.03
N GLU A 79 -15.02 4.70 19.27
CA GLU A 79 -15.84 3.50 19.18
C GLU A 79 -15.92 2.95 17.74
N ASP A 80 -15.99 3.83 16.74
CA ASP A 80 -16.00 3.44 15.33
C ASP A 80 -14.64 2.93 14.88
N ILE A 81 -13.55 3.56 15.33
CA ILE A 81 -12.18 3.11 15.09
C ILE A 81 -11.99 1.68 15.59
N LYS A 82 -12.48 1.38 16.80
CA LYS A 82 -12.40 0.05 17.41
C LYS A 82 -13.29 -0.96 16.67
N LYS A 83 -14.56 -0.62 16.40
CA LYS A 83 -15.50 -1.49 15.68
C LYS A 83 -15.01 -1.86 14.28
N LEU A 84 -14.41 -0.90 13.58
CA LEU A 84 -13.86 -1.10 12.24
C LEU A 84 -12.49 -1.78 12.24
N GLY A 85 -11.86 -1.94 13.41
CA GLY A 85 -10.55 -2.58 13.54
C GLY A 85 -9.42 -1.80 12.86
N ILE A 86 -9.52 -0.46 12.79
CA ILE A 86 -8.58 0.39 12.03
C ILE A 86 -7.15 0.22 12.53
N ARG A 87 -6.95 0.17 13.85
CA ARG A 87 -5.63 -0.09 14.47
C ARG A 87 -5.00 -1.38 13.95
N LYS A 88 -5.77 -2.48 14.01
CA LYS A 88 -5.32 -3.78 13.53
C LYS A 88 -5.02 -3.76 12.03
N SER A 89 -5.88 -3.14 11.22
CA SER A 89 -5.65 -3.01 9.78
C SER A 89 -4.34 -2.29 9.46
N ILE A 90 -4.05 -1.18 10.16
CA ILE A 90 -2.81 -0.42 9.95
C ILE A 90 -1.59 -1.25 10.35
N LEU A 91 -1.65 -1.96 11.49
CA LEU A 91 -0.56 -2.84 11.89
C LEU A 91 -0.37 -4.00 10.91
N ASP A 92 -1.47 -4.58 10.42
CA ASP A 92 -1.46 -5.63 9.41
C ASP A 92 -0.78 -5.16 8.11
N ASP A 93 -1.10 -3.95 7.65
CA ASP A 93 -0.47 -3.34 6.47
C ASP A 93 1.05 -3.15 6.66
N GLN A 94 1.49 -2.77 7.87
CA GLN A 94 2.92 -2.65 8.18
C GLN A 94 3.61 -4.01 8.18
N ILE A 95 2.98 -5.04 8.72
CA ILE A 95 3.47 -6.42 8.72
C ILE A 95 3.61 -6.92 7.28
N ASP A 96 2.60 -6.71 6.45
CA ASP A 96 2.59 -7.17 5.06
C ASP A 96 3.74 -6.54 4.27
N LYS A 97 3.98 -5.24 4.43
CA LYS A 97 5.13 -4.57 3.82
C LYS A 97 6.47 -5.16 4.24
N ILE A 98 6.63 -5.50 5.53
CA ILE A 98 7.86 -6.15 6.01
C ILE A 98 8.04 -7.50 5.30
N LEU A 99 7.00 -8.32 5.24
CA LEU A 99 7.03 -9.61 4.56
C LEU A 99 7.35 -9.48 3.07
N GLU A 100 6.77 -8.48 2.40
CA GLU A 100 7.05 -8.19 1.00
C GLU A 100 8.50 -7.79 0.77
N ILE A 101 9.04 -6.89 1.60
CA ILE A 101 10.45 -6.45 1.50
C ILE A 101 11.38 -7.64 1.76
N GLU A 102 11.10 -8.45 2.78
CA GLU A 102 11.91 -9.63 3.09
C GLU A 102 11.90 -10.63 1.94
N GLU A 103 10.74 -10.90 1.34
CA GLU A 103 10.62 -11.83 0.23
C GLU A 103 11.24 -11.27 -1.05
N ALA A 104 11.01 -10.00 -1.37
CA ALA A 104 11.64 -9.34 -2.52
C ALA A 104 13.18 -9.35 -2.43
N LYS A 105 13.73 -9.17 -1.22
CA LYS A 105 15.17 -9.33 -0.95
C LYS A 105 15.65 -10.77 -1.17
N LYS A 106 14.90 -11.78 -0.71
CA LYS A 106 15.25 -13.20 -0.97
C LYS A 106 15.28 -13.52 -2.46
N LEU A 107 14.37 -12.92 -3.23
CA LEU A 107 14.32 -13.05 -4.69
C LEU A 107 15.36 -12.20 -5.43
N ASN A 108 16.20 -11.45 -4.71
CA ASN A 108 17.22 -10.56 -5.26
C ASN A 108 16.65 -9.56 -6.29
N ILE A 109 15.46 -9.01 -6.03
CA ILE A 109 14.85 -8.03 -6.92
C ILE A 109 15.72 -6.75 -6.90
N PRO A 110 16.36 -6.39 -8.02
CA PRO A 110 17.28 -5.26 -8.04
C PRO A 110 16.51 -3.94 -8.08
N VAL A 111 17.02 -2.94 -7.37
CA VAL A 111 16.61 -1.54 -7.50
C VAL A 111 17.87 -0.69 -7.67
N THR A 112 17.97 0.04 -8.78
CA THR A 112 19.15 0.86 -9.09
C THR A 112 19.02 2.25 -8.46
N ASP A 113 20.15 2.95 -8.31
CA ASP A 113 20.16 4.33 -7.81
C ASP A 113 19.52 5.31 -8.80
N GLU A 114 19.55 4.98 -10.09
CA GLU A 114 18.86 5.72 -11.14
C GLU A 114 17.34 5.65 -10.96
N GLU A 115 16.79 4.45 -10.70
CA GLU A 115 15.36 4.27 -10.45
C GLU A 115 14.91 5.05 -9.21
N VAL A 116 15.70 5.06 -8.13
CA VAL A 116 15.41 5.86 -6.94
C VAL A 116 15.42 7.35 -7.28
N ARG A 117 16.44 7.82 -7.99
CA ARG A 117 16.55 9.23 -8.39
C ARG A 117 15.39 9.68 -9.27
N ASP A 118 15.02 8.88 -10.24
CA ASP A 118 13.94 9.18 -11.17
C ASP A 118 12.59 9.17 -10.47
N ALA A 119 12.37 8.21 -9.56
CA ALA A 119 11.19 8.20 -8.70
C ALA A 119 11.10 9.48 -7.87
N ILE A 120 12.19 9.90 -7.22
CA ILE A 120 12.23 11.14 -6.43
C ILE A 120 11.93 12.36 -7.31
N LYS A 121 12.57 12.47 -8.47
CA LYS A 121 12.34 13.58 -9.42
C LYS A 121 10.91 13.64 -9.95
N SER A 122 10.20 12.52 -9.97
CA SER A 122 8.81 12.46 -10.41
C SER A 122 7.79 12.93 -9.36
N ILE A 123 8.22 13.13 -8.11
CA ILE A 123 7.34 13.52 -7.00
C ILE A 123 6.91 14.99 -7.15
N PRO A 124 5.61 15.29 -7.34
CA PRO A 124 5.13 16.65 -7.56
C PRO A 124 5.51 17.65 -6.47
N TYR A 125 5.62 17.22 -5.22
CA TYR A 125 6.00 18.08 -4.09
C TYR A 125 7.46 18.56 -4.13
N PHE A 126 8.29 17.93 -4.96
CA PHE A 126 9.68 18.36 -5.17
C PHE A 126 9.84 19.14 -6.46
N LEU A 127 8.74 19.48 -7.13
CA LEU A 127 8.77 20.27 -8.35
C LEU A 127 8.57 21.76 -8.04
N LYS A 128 9.37 22.60 -8.69
CA LYS A 128 9.20 24.05 -8.78
C LYS A 128 9.21 24.43 -10.25
N ASP A 129 8.19 25.14 -10.68
CA ASP A 129 7.97 25.49 -12.09
C ASP A 129 7.95 24.25 -13.03
N GLY A 130 7.53 23.09 -12.51
CA GLY A 130 7.43 21.83 -13.25
C GLY A 130 8.71 21.00 -13.30
N GLU A 131 9.81 21.48 -12.74
CA GLU A 131 11.09 20.76 -12.69
C GLU A 131 11.51 20.47 -11.26
N PHE A 132 12.30 19.42 -11.06
CA PHE A 132 12.79 19.05 -9.73
C PHE A 132 13.67 20.15 -9.13
N ASP A 133 13.33 20.59 -7.92
CA ASP A 133 14.04 21.62 -7.16
C ASP A 133 14.63 21.02 -5.88
N TYR A 134 15.96 20.97 -5.83
CA TYR A 134 16.68 20.32 -4.73
C TYR A 134 16.53 21.06 -3.39
N ASP A 135 16.33 22.38 -3.40
CA ASP A 135 16.12 23.15 -2.17
C ASP A 135 14.75 22.83 -1.56
N THR A 136 13.70 22.77 -2.39
CA THR A 136 12.35 22.31 -2.01
C THR A 136 12.40 20.90 -1.43
N TYR A 137 13.12 19.98 -2.09
CA TYR A 137 13.34 18.63 -1.59
C TYR A 137 13.95 18.61 -0.17
N LYS A 138 15.06 19.34 0.04
CA LYS A 138 15.70 19.42 1.36
C LYS A 138 14.81 20.06 2.41
N GLU A 139 14.06 21.10 2.07
CA GLU A 139 13.12 21.75 2.99
C GLU A 139 12.02 20.80 3.45
N VAL A 140 11.45 20.03 2.51
CA VAL A 140 10.44 19.02 2.83
C VAL A 140 11.03 17.93 3.72
N LEU A 141 12.23 17.41 3.41
CA LEU A 141 12.86 16.40 4.26
C LEU A 141 13.14 16.94 5.67
N LYS A 142 13.65 18.16 5.78
CA LYS A 142 13.93 18.81 7.06
C LYS A 142 12.66 19.00 7.89
N TYR A 143 11.57 19.44 7.27
CA TYR A 143 10.27 19.59 7.93
C TYR A 143 9.77 18.27 8.51
N ASN A 144 9.99 17.18 7.79
CA ASN A 144 9.62 15.83 8.19
C ASN A 144 10.69 15.10 9.03
N LYS A 145 11.78 15.79 9.41
CA LYS A 145 12.91 15.24 10.19
C LYS A 145 13.58 14.01 9.54
N LEU A 146 13.63 14.00 8.20
CA LEU A 146 14.24 12.93 7.42
C LEU A 146 15.62 13.31 6.93
N THR A 147 16.48 12.30 6.79
CA THR A 147 17.74 12.43 6.05
C THR A 147 17.52 12.01 4.60
N GLU A 148 18.34 12.51 3.67
CA GLU A 148 18.30 12.12 2.26
C GLU A 148 18.48 10.61 2.10
N ALA A 149 19.48 10.02 2.77
CA ALA A 149 19.73 8.58 2.74
C ALA A 149 18.55 7.76 3.30
N GLY A 150 17.90 8.24 4.37
CA GLY A 150 16.72 7.59 4.93
C GLY A 150 15.54 7.63 3.96
N PHE A 151 15.31 8.77 3.32
CA PHE A 151 14.25 8.93 2.33
C PHE A 151 14.51 8.08 1.08
N GLU A 152 15.73 8.09 0.54
CA GLU A 152 16.12 7.23 -0.58
C GLU A 152 15.95 5.75 -0.28
N ALA A 153 16.24 5.31 0.94
CA ALA A 153 16.01 3.92 1.36
C ALA A 153 14.52 3.55 1.39
N ILE A 154 13.65 4.49 1.78
CA ILE A 154 12.19 4.29 1.71
C ILE A 154 11.73 4.15 0.27
N ILE A 155 12.13 5.09 -0.60
CA ILE A 155 11.80 5.04 -2.03
C ILE A 155 12.31 3.74 -2.67
N ARG A 156 13.50 3.27 -2.28
CA ARG A 156 14.03 1.99 -2.75
C ARG A 156 13.17 0.81 -2.34
N ASN A 157 12.71 0.76 -1.09
CA ASN A 157 11.81 -0.30 -0.63
C ASN A 157 10.46 -0.23 -1.36
N ASP A 158 9.92 0.96 -1.61
CA ASP A 158 8.67 1.14 -2.36
C ASP A 158 8.80 0.63 -3.80
N ILE A 159 9.91 0.96 -4.49
CA ILE A 159 10.18 0.44 -5.85
C ILE A 159 10.33 -1.08 -5.81
N MET A 160 11.01 -1.62 -4.80
CA MET A 160 11.20 -3.07 -4.64
C MET A 160 9.85 -3.78 -4.46
N ILE A 161 8.97 -3.27 -3.61
CA ILE A 161 7.60 -3.77 -3.41
C ILE A 161 6.80 -3.68 -4.71
N GLN A 162 6.86 -2.55 -5.42
CA GLN A 162 6.14 -2.38 -6.68
C GLN A 162 6.58 -3.40 -7.75
N LYS A 163 7.88 -3.61 -7.90
CA LYS A 163 8.44 -4.64 -8.79
C LYS A 163 7.98 -6.03 -8.38
N PHE A 164 8.08 -6.36 -7.09
CA PHE A 164 7.66 -7.63 -6.55
C PHE A 164 6.17 -7.91 -6.80
N SER A 165 5.30 -6.97 -6.39
CA SER A 165 3.86 -7.04 -6.63
C SER A 165 3.54 -7.17 -8.12
N GLY A 166 4.29 -6.47 -8.98
CA GLY A 166 4.17 -6.59 -10.43
C GLY A 166 4.48 -7.99 -10.95
N LEU A 167 5.52 -8.66 -10.44
CA LEU A 167 5.86 -10.03 -10.81
C LEU A 167 4.71 -11.01 -10.48
N ILE A 168 4.15 -10.92 -9.27
CA ILE A 168 3.04 -11.77 -8.82
C ILE A 168 1.75 -11.49 -9.60
N LYS A 169 1.43 -10.20 -9.81
CA LYS A 169 0.24 -9.82 -10.58
C LYS A 169 0.37 -10.27 -12.04
N ASN A 170 1.55 -10.16 -12.65
CA ASN A 170 1.72 -10.51 -14.05
C ASN A 170 1.65 -12.02 -14.34
N SER A 171 1.77 -12.89 -13.33
CA SER A 171 1.50 -14.32 -13.50
C SER A 171 0.02 -14.68 -13.51
N ALA A 172 -0.86 -13.78 -13.08
CA ALA A 172 -2.30 -14.04 -13.05
C ALA A 172 -2.89 -14.21 -14.47
N LYS A 173 -3.86 -15.11 -14.58
CA LYS A 173 -4.64 -15.35 -15.80
C LYS A 173 -6.12 -15.37 -15.45
N ALA A 174 -6.95 -14.95 -16.40
CA ALA A 174 -8.40 -15.11 -16.31
C ALA A 174 -8.85 -16.10 -17.39
N SER A 175 -9.41 -17.22 -16.96
CA SER A 175 -10.11 -18.15 -17.85
C SER A 175 -11.44 -17.54 -18.31
N GLU A 176 -12.04 -18.09 -19.36
CA GLU A 176 -13.38 -17.66 -19.79
C GLU A 176 -14.44 -17.87 -18.70
N GLU A 177 -14.31 -18.94 -17.91
CA GLU A 177 -15.15 -19.19 -16.74
C GLU A 177 -14.97 -18.09 -15.68
N ASP A 178 -13.74 -17.69 -15.36
CA ASP A 178 -13.47 -16.57 -14.45
C ASP A 178 -14.17 -15.29 -14.95
N VAL A 179 -14.11 -15.00 -16.25
CA VAL A 179 -14.73 -13.81 -16.84
C VAL A 179 -16.24 -13.82 -16.63
N ILE A 180 -16.90 -14.95 -16.89
CA ILE A 180 -18.35 -15.09 -16.70
C ILE A 180 -18.72 -14.95 -15.23
N VAL A 181 -18.00 -15.63 -14.34
CA VAL A 181 -18.25 -15.57 -12.88
C VAL A 181 -18.07 -14.15 -12.34
N ILE A 182 -17.02 -13.46 -12.76
CA ILE A 182 -16.73 -12.08 -12.35
C ILE A 182 -17.76 -11.11 -12.95
N ALA A 183 -18.09 -11.23 -14.23
CA ALA A 183 -19.11 -10.40 -14.87
C ALA A 183 -20.48 -10.55 -14.19
N LYS A 184 -20.87 -11.79 -13.85
CA LYS A 184 -22.08 -12.05 -13.06
C LYS A 184 -22.03 -11.40 -11.69
N THR A 185 -20.92 -11.60 -10.97
CA THR A 185 -20.76 -11.11 -9.59
C THR A 185 -20.81 -9.59 -9.50
N PHE A 186 -20.09 -8.90 -10.39
CA PHE A 186 -19.89 -7.45 -10.28
C PHE A 186 -20.81 -6.62 -11.18
N GLN A 187 -21.36 -7.21 -12.25
CA GLN A 187 -22.16 -6.49 -13.24
C GLN A 187 -23.53 -7.14 -13.48
N GLY A 188 -23.82 -8.29 -12.86
CA GLY A 188 -25.11 -8.98 -12.99
C GLY A 188 -25.29 -9.74 -14.31
N ILE A 189 -24.28 -9.77 -15.19
CA ILE A 189 -24.35 -10.39 -16.52
C ILE A 189 -24.44 -11.91 -16.37
N THR A 190 -25.52 -12.53 -16.83
CA THR A 190 -25.68 -13.98 -16.78
C THR A 190 -24.83 -14.68 -17.85
N PRO A 191 -24.56 -16.00 -17.73
CA PRO A 191 -23.86 -16.74 -18.77
C PRO A 191 -24.55 -16.68 -20.14
N GLU A 192 -25.90 -16.64 -20.16
CA GLU A 192 -26.69 -16.50 -21.39
C GLU A 192 -26.46 -15.12 -22.03
N GLU A 193 -26.58 -14.06 -21.24
CA GLU A 193 -26.33 -12.68 -21.69
C GLU A 193 -24.88 -12.51 -22.17
N TYR A 194 -23.91 -13.12 -21.47
CA TYR A 194 -22.50 -13.12 -21.87
C TYR A 194 -22.30 -13.67 -23.28
N ASN A 195 -23.01 -14.75 -23.64
CA ASN A 195 -22.86 -15.36 -24.96
C ASN A 195 -23.33 -14.44 -26.09
N GLU A 196 -24.33 -13.60 -25.82
CA GLU A 196 -24.89 -12.63 -26.77
C GLU A 196 -24.04 -11.36 -26.94
N LEU A 197 -23.07 -11.11 -26.05
CA LEU A 197 -22.18 -9.94 -26.13
C LEU A 197 -21.30 -9.95 -27.38
N SER A 198 -21.04 -8.74 -27.88
CA SER A 198 -20.09 -8.51 -28.95
C SER A 198 -18.65 -8.86 -28.55
N PRO A 199 -17.73 -9.09 -29.51
CA PRO A 199 -16.32 -9.34 -29.21
C PRO A 199 -15.66 -8.27 -28.35
N ASP A 200 -15.95 -6.99 -28.62
CA ASP A 200 -15.36 -5.85 -27.91
C ASP A 200 -15.83 -5.78 -26.44
N GLU A 201 -17.10 -6.06 -26.19
CA GLU A 201 -17.64 -6.16 -24.83
C GLU A 201 -17.00 -7.32 -24.05
N LYS A 202 -16.83 -8.48 -24.71
CA LYS A 202 -16.15 -9.64 -24.11
C LYS A 202 -14.68 -9.34 -23.81
N GLU A 203 -14.01 -8.55 -24.65
CA GLU A 203 -12.62 -8.13 -24.41
C GLU A 203 -12.52 -7.20 -23.19
N LEU A 204 -13.44 -6.24 -23.03
CA LEU A 204 -13.50 -5.39 -21.85
C LEU A 204 -13.74 -6.20 -20.57
N LEU A 205 -14.65 -7.17 -20.61
CA LEU A 205 -14.89 -8.08 -19.48
C LEU A 205 -13.67 -8.93 -19.15
N LYS A 206 -12.93 -9.40 -20.16
CA LYS A 206 -11.65 -10.10 -19.98
C LYS A 206 -10.60 -9.23 -19.27
N ALA A 207 -10.47 -7.96 -19.67
CA ALA A 207 -9.55 -7.02 -19.03
C ALA A 207 -9.92 -6.78 -17.55
N ASN A 208 -11.20 -6.60 -17.26
CA ASN A 208 -11.70 -6.42 -15.89
C ASN A 208 -11.48 -7.67 -15.04
N ALA A 209 -11.80 -8.85 -15.59
CA ALA A 209 -11.57 -10.12 -14.92
C ALA A 209 -10.09 -10.33 -14.62
N LEU A 210 -9.20 -10.06 -15.58
CA LEU A 210 -7.75 -10.13 -15.36
C LEU A 210 -7.30 -9.19 -14.24
N MET A 211 -7.85 -7.97 -14.15
CA MET A 211 -7.55 -7.06 -13.05
C MET A 211 -7.96 -7.63 -11.68
N VAL A 212 -9.14 -8.23 -11.59
CA VAL A 212 -9.60 -8.91 -10.36
C VAL A 212 -8.68 -10.08 -10.01
N LYS A 213 -8.36 -10.96 -10.98
CA LYS A 213 -7.45 -12.09 -10.78
C LYS A 213 -6.05 -11.66 -10.33
N ARG A 214 -5.54 -10.54 -10.83
CA ARG A 214 -4.26 -9.94 -10.37
C ARG A 214 -4.29 -9.60 -8.89
N ILE A 215 -5.39 -9.00 -8.42
CA ILE A 215 -5.57 -8.64 -7.01
C ILE A 215 -5.70 -9.90 -6.16
N GLU A 216 -6.51 -10.87 -6.60
CA GLU A 216 -6.67 -12.15 -5.91
C GLU A 216 -5.35 -12.90 -5.77
N GLU A 217 -4.57 -13.01 -6.84
CA GLU A 217 -3.28 -13.71 -6.84
C GLU A 217 -2.31 -13.06 -5.85
N TYR A 218 -2.20 -11.74 -5.89
CA TYR A 218 -1.36 -11.00 -4.96
C TYR A 218 -1.82 -11.17 -3.50
N ASN A 219 -3.12 -11.09 -3.22
CA ASN A 219 -3.65 -11.28 -1.87
C ASN A 219 -3.43 -12.71 -1.35
N ASN A 220 -3.60 -13.71 -2.22
CA ASN A 220 -3.33 -15.11 -1.89
C ASN A 220 -1.86 -15.31 -1.55
N PHE A 221 -0.98 -14.69 -2.31
CA PHE A 221 0.45 -14.74 -2.07
C PHE A 221 0.84 -14.09 -0.73
N ILE A 222 0.30 -12.90 -0.40
CA ILE A 222 0.53 -12.26 0.91
C ILE A 222 0.00 -13.15 2.05
N LYS A 223 -1.17 -13.77 1.88
CA LYS A 223 -1.71 -14.73 2.86
C LYS A 223 -0.78 -15.93 3.05
N GLU A 224 -0.17 -16.43 1.98
CA GLU A 224 0.82 -17.50 2.04
C GLU A 224 2.08 -17.05 2.80
N LEU A 225 2.60 -15.85 2.53
CA LEU A 225 3.72 -15.28 3.28
C LEU A 225 3.41 -15.18 4.77
N ARG A 226 2.25 -14.63 5.13
CA ARG A 226 1.78 -14.57 6.53
C ARG A 226 1.75 -15.93 7.19
N SER A 227 1.26 -16.96 6.48
CA SER A 227 1.12 -18.31 7.04
C SER A 227 2.46 -18.97 7.38
N LYS A 228 3.55 -18.54 6.73
CA LYS A 228 4.91 -19.05 6.92
C LYS A 228 5.75 -18.17 7.86
N ALA A 229 5.28 -16.97 8.17
CA ALA A 229 5.99 -16.00 8.96
C ALA A 229 5.76 -16.22 10.47
N ASP A 230 6.80 -15.98 11.25
CA ASP A 230 6.70 -15.90 12.71
C ASP A 230 6.23 -14.49 13.09
N ILE A 231 4.93 -14.34 13.34
CA ILE A 231 4.30 -13.04 13.65
C ILE A 231 3.75 -13.06 15.08
N GLU A 232 4.28 -12.19 15.92
CA GLU A 232 3.82 -11.98 17.29
C GLU A 232 3.15 -10.60 17.40
N TYR A 233 1.89 -10.55 17.81
CA TYR A 233 1.15 -9.31 18.06
C TYR A 233 1.16 -8.99 19.55
N ASN A 234 1.38 -7.73 19.89
CA ASN A 234 1.12 -7.24 21.24
C ASN A 234 -0.31 -6.69 21.31
N LYS A 235 -1.19 -7.43 22.00
CA LYS A 235 -2.62 -7.12 22.09
C LYS A 235 -2.91 -5.85 22.87
N ASP A 236 -2.03 -5.47 23.80
CA ASP A 236 -2.23 -4.30 24.66
C ASP A 236 -2.26 -2.98 23.87
N TYR A 237 -1.76 -3.00 22.62
CA TYR A 237 -1.70 -1.86 21.72
C TYR A 237 -2.72 -1.93 20.56
N LEU A 238 -3.59 -2.95 20.56
CA LEU A 238 -4.60 -3.15 19.51
C LEU A 238 -6.02 -2.76 19.93
N ASP A 239 -6.21 -2.42 21.21
CA ASP A 239 -7.52 -2.13 21.80
C ASP A 239 -7.99 -0.66 21.69
#